data_AF-A0A921CMW8-F1
#
_entry.id   AF-A0A921CMW8-F1
#
_cell.length_a   1.000
_cell.length_b   1.000
_cell.length_c   1.000
_cell.angle_alpha   90.00
_cell.angle_beta   90.00
_cell.angle_gamma   90.00
#
_symmetry.space_group_name_H-M   'P 1'
#
loop_
_entity.id
_entity.type
_entity.pdbx_description
1 polymer ?
#
loop_
_entity_poly.entity_id
_entity_poly.type
_entity_poly.pdbx_seq_one_letter_code
_entity_poly.pdbx_strand_id
1 'polypeptide(L)' 'MEISQSEMIQEIVDFVQKNPESHASRVVLKTAWHDYDADAAGRAEELATSLSKLPPGDVEYCYYLVK' A
#
# COMPACT_ATOMS: atom_id res chain seq x y z
N MET A 1 8.45 -0.60 -20.34
CA MET A 1 8.90 0.35 -19.30
C MET A 1 8.68 -0.35 -17.97
N GLU A 2 9.72 -0.53 -17.17
CA GLU A 2 9.57 -0.99 -15.79
C GLU A 2 9.07 0.19 -14.96
N ILE A 3 7.97 0.01 -14.22
CA ILE A 3 7.45 1.03 -13.30
C ILE A 3 8.43 1.18 -12.12
N SER A 4 8.70 2.42 -11.68
CA SER A 4 9.56 2.63 -10.52
C SER A 4 8.87 2.26 -9.20
N GLN A 5 9.64 1.94 -8.17
CA GLN A 5 9.09 1.63 -6.84
C GLN A 5 8.27 2.79 -6.26
N SER A 6 8.71 4.03 -6.47
CA SER A 6 7.98 5.23 -6.02
C SER A 6 6.62 5.35 -6.70
N GLU A 7 6.54 5.05 -8.00
CA GLU A 7 5.26 5.03 -8.72
C GLU A 7 4.35 3.91 -8.20
N MET A 8 4.87 2.71 -7.93
CA MET A 8 4.08 1.62 -7.32
C MET A 8 3.50 2.03 -5.96
N ILE A 9 4.31 2.64 -5.10
CA ILE A 9 3.88 3.10 -3.77
C ILE A 9 2.76 4.14 -3.89
N GLN A 10 2.89 5.10 -4.81
CA GLN A 10 1.85 6.11 -5.00
C GLN A 10 0.52 5.47 -5.44
N GLU A 11 0.55 4.53 -6.37
CA GLU A 11 -0.64 3.82 -6.83
C GLU A 11 -1.30 2.99 -5.72
N ILE A 12 -0.50 2.33 -4.88
CA ILE A 12 -0.99 1.58 -3.71
C ILE A 12 -1.69 2.53 -2.74
N VAL A 13 -1.06 3.66 -2.39
CA VAL A 13 -1.61 4.64 -1.45
C VAL A 13 -2.92 5.22 -1.98
N ASP A 14 -2.94 5.60 -3.26
CA ASP A 14 -4.14 6.13 -3.92
C ASP A 14 -5.29 5.12 -3.89
N PHE A 15 -5.01 3.84 -4.17
CA PHE A 15 -5.99 2.79 -4.12
C PHE A 15 -6.56 2.60 -2.71
N VAL A 16 -5.69 2.53 -1.70
CA VAL A 16 -6.09 2.35 -0.29
C VAL A 16 -6.96 3.51 0.18
N GLN A 17 -6.62 4.76 -0.16
CA GLN A 17 -7.44 5.93 0.20
C GLN A 17 -8.83 5.90 -0.45
N LYS A 18 -8.92 5.44 -1.71
CA LYS A 18 -10.20 5.37 -2.44
C LYS A 18 -11.07 4.18 -2.01
N ASN A 19 -10.45 3.09 -1.57
CA ASN A 19 -11.11 1.82 -1.29
C ASN A 19 -10.72 1.25 0.09
N PRO A 20 -10.83 2.00 1.19
CA PRO A 20 -10.26 1.60 2.49
C PRO A 20 -10.83 0.28 3.01
N GLU A 21 -12.08 -0.05 2.70
CA GLU A 21 -12.73 -1.26 3.19
C GLU A 21 -12.42 -2.52 2.37
N SER A 22 -11.81 -2.37 1.19
CA SER A 22 -11.55 -3.48 0.28
C SER A 22 -10.57 -4.50 0.88
N HIS A 23 -10.73 -5.77 0.52
CA HIS A 23 -9.80 -6.82 0.98
C HIS A 23 -8.35 -6.51 0.59
N ALA A 24 -8.12 -6.03 -0.63
CA ALA A 24 -6.79 -5.64 -1.10
C ALA A 24 -6.18 -4.54 -0.21
N SER A 25 -6.94 -3.49 0.11
CA SER A 25 -6.49 -2.44 1.02
C SER A 25 -6.11 -2.98 2.39
N ARG A 26 -6.93 -3.84 2.97
CA ARG A 26 -6.64 -4.44 4.29
C ARG A 26 -5.41 -5.35 4.28
N VAL A 27 -5.17 -6.08 3.19
CA VAL A 27 -3.94 -6.87 3.02
C VAL A 27 -2.73 -5.96 2.93
N VAL A 28 -2.81 -4.85 2.19
CA VAL A 28 -1.74 -3.84 2.15
C VAL A 28 -1.44 -3.29 3.55
N LEU A 29 -2.46 -2.95 4.33
CA LEU A 29 -2.29 -2.43 5.69
C LEU A 29 -1.68 -3.48 6.64
N LYS A 30 -2.09 -4.74 6.52
CA LYS A 30 -1.46 -5.84 7.25
C LYS A 30 0.02 -6.00 6.87
N THR A 31 0.39 -5.82 5.61
CA THR A 31 1.79 -5.91 5.19
C THR A 31 2.60 -4.70 5.67
N ALA A 32 2.08 -3.48 5.51
CA ALA A 32 2.79 -2.24 5.81
C ALA A 32 2.84 -1.94 7.32
N TRP A 33 1.78 -2.25 8.07
CA TRP A 33 1.59 -1.86 9.46
C TRP A 33 1.36 -3.03 10.42
N HIS A 34 1.31 -4.27 9.92
CA HIS A 34 0.94 -5.45 10.72
C HIS A 34 -0.44 -5.36 11.36
N ASP A 35 -1.32 -4.53 10.79
CA ASP A 35 -2.68 -4.32 11.24
C ASP A 35 -3.64 -4.32 10.05
N TYR A 36 -4.49 -5.33 10.00
CA TYR A 36 -5.44 -5.56 8.90
C TYR A 36 -6.65 -4.62 8.95
N ASP A 37 -7.00 -4.12 10.13
CA ASP A 37 -8.18 -3.27 10.35
C ASP A 37 -7.78 -1.81 10.67
N ALA A 38 -6.50 -1.45 10.45
CA ALA A 38 -6.02 -0.10 10.66
C ALA A 38 -6.81 0.93 9.84
N ASP A 39 -7.11 2.07 10.45
CA ASP A 39 -7.64 3.21 9.70
C ASP A 39 -6.49 3.92 8.97
N ALA A 40 -6.56 3.90 7.65
CA ALA A 40 -5.62 4.59 6.77
C ALA A 40 -6.14 5.95 6.28
N ALA A 41 -7.40 6.32 6.58
CA ALA A 41 -7.99 7.56 6.14
C ALA A 41 -7.15 8.76 6.62
N GLY A 42 -6.64 9.57 5.67
CA GLY A 42 -5.81 10.72 5.99
C GLY A 42 -4.38 10.40 6.46
N ARG A 43 -3.95 9.13 6.44
CA ARG A 43 -2.59 8.69 6.81
C ARG A 43 -1.75 8.28 5.60
N ALA A 44 -1.98 8.92 4.45
CA ALA A 44 -1.31 8.61 3.19
C ALA A 44 0.22 8.69 3.25
N GLU A 45 0.77 9.73 3.89
CA GLU A 45 2.22 9.91 4.04
C GLU A 45 2.86 8.82 4.92
N GLU A 46 2.17 8.43 6.00
CA GLU A 46 2.64 7.39 6.91
C GLU A 46 2.59 6.01 6.22
N LEU A 47 1.56 5.76 5.41
CA LEU A 47 1.45 4.56 4.60
C LEU A 47 2.55 4.50 3.55
N ALA A 48 2.78 5.59 2.80
CA ALA A 48 3.86 5.69 1.83
C ALA A 48 5.24 5.46 2.47
N THR A 49 5.47 6.06 3.64
CA THR A 49 6.70 5.91 4.43
C THR A 49 6.91 4.48 4.93
N SER A 50 5.82 3.77 5.23
CA SER A 50 5.89 2.38 5.67
C SER A 50 6.19 1.46 4.48
N LEU A 51 5.51 1.66 3.36
CA LEU A 51 5.73 0.92 2.11
C LEU A 51 7.16 1.09 1.58
N SER A 52 7.76 2.29 1.69
CA SER A 52 9.14 2.51 1.23
C SER A 52 10.22 1.80 2.06
N LYS A 53 9.86 1.30 3.25
CA LYS A 53 10.74 0.51 4.11
C LYS A 53 10.60 -0.99 3.89
N LEU A 54 9.60 -1.42 3.11
CA LEU A 54 9.39 -2.83 2.81
C LEU A 54 10.43 -3.33 1.80
N PRO A 55 10.77 -4.63 1.84
CA PRO A 55 11.49 -5.29 0.75
C PRO A 55 10.82 -5.02 -0.62
N PRO A 56 11.58 -4.88 -1.72
CA PRO A 56 11.01 -4.62 -3.05
C PRO A 56 9.91 -5.61 -3.47
N GLY A 57 10.10 -6.90 -3.20
CA GLY A 57 9.11 -7.93 -3.52
C GLY A 57 7.78 -7.78 -2.76
N ASP A 58 7.79 -7.23 -1.55
CA ASP A 58 6.57 -6.98 -0.78
C ASP A 58 5.82 -5.76 -1.34
N VAL A 59 6.53 -4.76 -1.84
CA VAL A 59 5.94 -3.61 -2.55
C VAL A 59 5.32 -4.07 -3.88
N GLU A 60 6.02 -4.92 -4.64
CA GLU A 60 5.51 -5.53 -5.88
C GLU A 60 4.26 -6.39 -5.62
N TYR A 61 4.25 -7.16 -4.54
CA TYR A 61 3.07 -7.92 -4.13
C TYR A 61 1.88 -7.01 -3.80
N CYS A 62 2.09 -5.97 -2.99
CA CYS A 62 1.05 -4.98 -2.69
C CYS A 62 0.54 -4.29 -3.96
N TYR A 63 1.43 -3.96 -4.90
CA TYR A 63 1.08 -3.37 -6.18
C TYR A 63 0.21 -4.31 -7.03
N TYR A 64 0.56 -5.59 -7.09
CA TYR A 64 -0.24 -6.60 -7.79
C TYR A 64 -1.66 -6.73 -7.25
N LEU A 65 -1.87 -6.57 -5.94
CA LEU A 65 -3.20 -6.68 -5.32
C LEU A 65 -4.16 -5.54 -5.67
N VAL A 66 -3.63 -4.35 -6.01
CA VAL A 66 -4.41 -3.13 -6.25
C VAL A 66 -4.59 -2.82 -7.74
N LYS A 67 -4.14 -3.72 -8.61
CA LYS A 67 -4.27 -3.67 -10.08
C LYS A 67 -5.35 -4.59 -10.59
#